data_AF-A0A8I0DP67-F1
#
_entry.id   AF-A0A8I0DP67-F1
#
_cell.length_a   1.000
_cell.length_b   1.000
_cell.length_c   1.000
_cell.angle_alpha   90.00
_cell.angle_beta   90.00
_cell.angle_gamma   90.00
#
_symmetry.space_group_name_H-M   'P 1'
#
loop_
_entity.id
_entity.type
_entity.pdbx_description
1 polymer ?
#
loop_
_entity_poly.entity_id
_entity_poly.type
_entity_poly.pdbx_seq_one_letter_code
_entity_poly.pdbx_strand_id
1 'polypeptide(L)'
;MSKNYYIIPIFISHQGCPHQCVFCNQDRIAGVYDEVTANDVREKINSYLDTMDTKNSIIEVSFFGGTFTAIPVAKQKELLAVAREYKDREFIHKIRLSTRPDAINGYILNYLKEFKVDIIELGVQSLDDNVLRLAGRGHSVNDVENASRLIKEEGFTLGHQIMPGLPGDTKEIDLVTIKKSIEMKPDIARIYPALVIKDTPMEIMYNRGEYKPYSLEMAVKVSREMLKLYNEAKVKVIRIGLQPTDTIAEGKDVVAGPFHPAFRELVEGSLICENIKKKINEKSDIIIEINSKDVSKLYCNKKQYFNKFKENRHGKVYVKTVDKIKRGRVRVTVIEKVEEFKI
;
A
#
# COMPACT_ATOMS: atom_id res chain seq x y z
N MET A 1 -9.04 15.14 19.16
CA MET A 1 -7.77 14.46 18.82
C MET A 1 -8.09 13.33 17.86
N SER A 2 -7.28 13.07 16.83
CA SER A 2 -7.51 11.90 15.95
C SER A 2 -7.26 10.63 16.75
N LYS A 3 -8.20 9.67 16.75
CA LYS A 3 -7.97 8.36 17.35
C LYS A 3 -6.76 7.68 16.70
N ASN A 4 -5.95 6.97 17.49
CA ASN A 4 -4.90 6.11 16.95
C ASN A 4 -5.53 4.95 16.15
N TYR A 5 -4.80 4.40 15.19
CA TYR A 5 -5.28 3.27 14.38
C TYR A 5 -4.29 2.11 14.51
N TYR A 6 -4.71 1.03 15.16
CA TYR A 6 -3.89 -0.15 15.36
C TYR A 6 -4.42 -1.29 14.49
N ILE A 7 -3.49 -2.01 13.86
CA ILE A 7 -3.79 -3.21 13.09
C ILE A 7 -3.16 -4.38 13.84
N ILE A 8 -3.95 -5.39 14.16
CA ILE A 8 -3.52 -6.69 14.65
C ILE A 8 -3.43 -7.61 13.43
N PRO A 9 -2.22 -7.88 12.90
CA PRO A 9 -2.06 -8.72 11.73
C PRO A 9 -2.13 -10.20 12.10
N ILE A 10 -3.03 -10.93 11.45
CA ILE A 10 -3.07 -12.39 11.43
C ILE A 10 -2.61 -12.82 10.03
N PHE A 11 -1.49 -13.53 9.93
CA PHE A 11 -0.99 -14.04 8.66
C PHE A 11 -1.48 -15.46 8.45
N ILE A 12 -2.42 -15.62 7.53
CA ILE A 12 -2.84 -16.94 7.05
C ILE A 12 -1.82 -17.37 6.00
N SER A 13 -1.31 -18.58 6.14
CA SER A 13 -0.43 -19.18 5.12
C SER A 13 -1.15 -19.13 3.76
N HIS A 14 -0.40 -19.03 2.66
CA HIS A 14 -0.95 -18.96 1.29
C HIS A 14 -1.68 -20.25 0.84
N GLN A 15 -2.16 -21.06 1.78
CA GLN A 15 -3.06 -22.18 1.55
C GLN A 15 -4.26 -21.71 0.69
N GLY A 16 -4.71 -22.59 -0.19
CA GLY A 16 -5.83 -22.36 -1.08
C GLY A 16 -5.52 -21.61 -2.38
N CYS A 17 -4.28 -21.19 -2.65
CA CYS A 17 -3.93 -20.68 -3.99
C CYS A 17 -3.57 -21.83 -4.93
N PRO A 18 -4.30 -22.06 -6.04
CA PRO A 18 -3.95 -23.10 -7.01
C PRO A 18 -2.85 -22.66 -7.99
N HIS A 19 -2.26 -21.48 -7.80
CA HIS A 19 -1.30 -20.87 -8.73
C HIS A 19 -0.03 -20.44 -8.00
N GLN A 20 1.11 -20.57 -8.69
CA GLN A 20 2.41 -20.08 -8.26
C GLN A 20 2.71 -18.75 -8.98
N CYS A 21 2.54 -17.63 -8.28
CA CYS A 21 2.90 -16.33 -8.84
C CYS A 21 4.41 -16.17 -8.88
N VAL A 22 4.93 -15.49 -9.91
CA VAL A 22 6.37 -15.37 -10.12
C VAL A 22 7.08 -14.60 -9.01
N PHE A 23 6.40 -13.69 -8.30
CA PHE A 23 6.95 -12.93 -7.16
C PHE A 23 6.66 -13.56 -5.79
N CYS A 24 5.96 -14.70 -5.73
CA CYS A 24 5.55 -15.33 -4.49
C CYS A 24 6.39 -16.59 -4.24
N ASN A 25 6.96 -16.71 -3.05
CA ASN A 25 7.67 -17.91 -2.63
C ASN A 25 6.74 -18.78 -1.77
N GLN A 26 5.84 -19.51 -2.42
CA GLN A 26 4.88 -20.36 -1.72
C GLN A 26 5.55 -21.49 -0.96
N ASP A 27 6.59 -22.12 -1.50
CA ASP A 27 7.24 -23.29 -0.89
C ASP A 27 7.95 -22.94 0.42
N ARG A 28 8.61 -21.77 0.48
CA ARG A 28 9.21 -21.27 1.72
C ARG A 28 8.18 -20.81 2.75
N ILE A 29 7.02 -20.32 2.31
CA ILE A 29 5.96 -19.86 3.23
C ILE A 29 5.12 -21.06 3.73
N ALA A 30 4.86 -22.06 2.88
CA ALA A 30 4.08 -23.24 3.21
C ALA A 30 4.85 -24.23 4.11
N GLY A 31 6.18 -24.29 4.00
CA GLY A 31 7.01 -25.18 4.81
C GLY A 31 7.36 -24.68 6.22
N VAL A 32 6.94 -23.46 6.60
CA VAL A 32 7.38 -22.80 7.85
C VAL A 32 6.23 -22.40 8.78
N TYR A 33 4.99 -22.35 8.30
CA TYR A 33 3.84 -21.93 9.12
C TYR A 33 2.85 -23.08 9.33
N ASP A 34 2.67 -23.45 10.60
CA ASP A 34 1.55 -24.27 11.05
C ASP A 34 0.22 -23.63 10.63
N GLU A 35 -0.80 -24.46 10.40
CA GLU A 35 -2.14 -23.99 10.07
C GLU A 35 -2.68 -23.11 11.21
N VAL A 36 -2.91 -21.83 10.94
CA VAL A 36 -3.42 -20.87 11.94
C VAL A 36 -4.77 -21.36 12.48
N THR A 37 -4.88 -21.54 13.78
CA THR A 37 -6.09 -21.98 14.47
C THR A 37 -6.86 -20.81 15.08
N ALA A 38 -8.11 -21.05 15.49
CA ALA A 38 -8.86 -20.10 16.33
C ALA A 38 -8.09 -19.68 17.60
N ASN A 39 -7.33 -20.59 18.21
CA ASN A 39 -6.57 -20.29 19.42
C ASN A 39 -5.44 -19.30 19.12
N ASP A 40 -4.70 -19.50 18.02
CA ASP A 40 -3.63 -18.59 17.61
C ASP A 40 -4.16 -17.17 17.34
N VAL A 41 -5.34 -17.06 16.69
CA VAL A 41 -6.00 -15.76 16.50
C VAL A 41 -6.33 -15.11 17.84
N ARG A 42 -6.87 -15.87 18.80
CA ARG A 42 -7.24 -15.38 20.12
C ARG A 42 -6.02 -14.89 20.90
N GLU A 43 -4.97 -15.69 20.96
CA GLU A 43 -3.71 -15.34 21.62
C GLU A 43 -3.06 -14.11 20.99
N LYS A 44 -3.07 -14.03 19.65
CA LYS A 44 -2.54 -12.87 18.92
C LYS A 44 -3.32 -11.60 19.23
N ILE A 45 -4.65 -11.67 19.28
CA ILE A 45 -5.48 -10.51 19.65
C ILE A 45 -5.17 -10.07 21.10
N ASN A 46 -5.14 -11.01 22.06
CA ASN A 46 -4.87 -10.70 23.47
C ASN A 46 -3.49 -10.05 23.67
N SER A 47 -2.42 -10.65 23.12
CA SER A 47 -1.06 -10.11 23.25
C SER A 47 -0.91 -8.68 22.73
N TYR A 48 -1.64 -8.34 21.66
CA TYR A 48 -1.68 -6.99 21.13
C TYR A 48 -2.50 -6.05 22.02
N LEU A 49 -3.67 -6.49 22.51
CA LEU A 49 -4.51 -5.70 23.41
C LEU A 49 -3.79 -5.37 24.73
N ASP A 50 -2.95 -6.27 25.23
CA ASP A 50 -2.17 -6.08 26.45
C ASP A 50 -1.07 -4.99 26.32
N THR A 51 -0.63 -4.70 25.09
CA THR A 51 0.51 -3.79 24.84
C THR A 51 0.11 -2.45 24.22
N MET A 52 -1.15 -2.28 23.79
CA MET A 52 -1.61 -1.06 23.11
C MET A 52 -2.51 -0.18 23.96
N ASP A 53 -2.49 1.13 23.70
CA ASP A 53 -3.49 2.05 24.26
C ASP A 53 -4.84 1.83 23.56
N THR A 54 -5.80 1.24 24.26
CA THR A 54 -7.14 0.93 23.74
C THR A 54 -8.12 2.08 23.87
N LYS A 55 -7.92 3.04 24.79
CA LYS A 55 -8.94 4.04 25.18
C LYS A 55 -9.24 5.06 24.08
N ASN A 56 -8.26 5.40 23.25
CA ASN A 56 -8.39 6.41 22.19
C ASN A 56 -8.01 5.88 20.81
N SER A 57 -8.41 4.64 20.53
CA SER A 57 -7.94 3.91 19.35
C SER A 57 -9.06 3.26 18.55
N ILE A 58 -8.82 3.08 17.26
CA ILE A 58 -9.56 2.16 16.39
C ILE A 58 -8.66 0.95 16.20
N ILE A 59 -9.17 -0.22 16.57
CA ILE A 59 -8.42 -1.48 16.52
C ILE A 59 -9.02 -2.33 15.41
N GLU A 60 -8.19 -2.76 14.47
CA GLU A 60 -8.56 -3.57 13.33
C GLU A 60 -7.84 -4.92 13.40
N VAL A 61 -8.58 -6.03 13.33
CA VAL A 61 -7.98 -7.34 13.05
C VAL A 61 -7.93 -7.54 11.55
N SER A 62 -6.74 -7.86 11.02
CA SER A 62 -6.52 -8.03 9.59
C SER A 62 -5.98 -9.42 9.28
N PHE A 63 -6.74 -10.20 8.50
CA PHE A 63 -6.28 -11.47 7.94
C PHE A 63 -5.53 -11.23 6.62
N PHE A 64 -4.19 -11.30 6.71
CA PHE A 64 -3.27 -11.21 5.58
C PHE A 64 -2.95 -12.60 5.01
N GLY A 65 -2.49 -12.65 3.76
CA GLY A 65 -2.23 -13.89 3.02
C GLY A 65 -2.76 -13.82 1.58
N GLY A 66 -3.74 -12.95 1.30
CA GLY A 66 -4.19 -12.71 -0.07
C GLY A 66 -4.97 -13.86 -0.70
N THR A 67 -5.34 -14.87 0.09
CA THR A 67 -6.12 -16.06 -0.31
C THR A 67 -7.20 -16.42 0.72
N PHE A 68 -7.55 -15.50 1.63
CA PHE A 68 -8.40 -15.84 2.78
C PHE A 68 -9.72 -16.50 2.35
N THR A 69 -10.37 -16.00 1.31
CA THR A 69 -11.65 -16.59 0.84
C THR A 69 -11.49 -17.80 -0.07
N ALA A 70 -10.25 -18.20 -0.38
CA ALA A 70 -9.91 -19.38 -1.15
C ALA A 70 -9.55 -20.61 -0.27
N ILE A 71 -9.39 -20.44 1.05
CA ILE A 71 -9.22 -21.58 1.99
C ILE A 71 -10.59 -22.25 2.26
N PRO A 72 -10.64 -23.45 2.86
CA PRO A 72 -11.92 -24.10 3.19
C PRO A 72 -12.87 -23.20 3.99
N VAL A 73 -14.15 -23.14 3.60
CA VAL A 73 -15.14 -22.22 4.22
C VAL A 73 -15.28 -22.46 5.73
N ALA A 74 -15.20 -23.71 6.19
CA ALA A 74 -15.23 -24.03 7.61
C ALA A 74 -14.09 -23.32 8.38
N LYS A 75 -12.90 -23.29 7.79
CA LYS A 75 -11.72 -22.62 8.36
C LYS A 75 -11.89 -21.10 8.38
N GLN A 76 -12.42 -20.53 7.30
CA GLN A 76 -12.73 -19.09 7.26
C GLN A 76 -13.69 -18.70 8.40
N LYS A 77 -14.77 -19.46 8.57
CA LYS A 77 -15.77 -19.23 9.62
C LYS A 77 -15.20 -19.44 11.02
N GLU A 78 -14.35 -20.44 11.22
CA GLU A 78 -13.62 -20.68 12.48
C GLU A 78 -12.82 -19.43 12.90
N LEU A 79 -11.99 -18.89 12.00
CA LEU A 79 -11.13 -17.74 12.29
C LEU A 79 -11.92 -16.44 12.45
N LEU A 80 -12.94 -16.23 11.60
CA LEU A 80 -13.83 -15.07 11.68
C LEU A 80 -14.68 -15.07 12.95
N ALA A 81 -15.07 -16.24 13.48
CA ALA A 81 -15.82 -16.33 14.71
C ALA A 81 -15.08 -15.70 15.89
N VAL A 82 -13.75 -15.89 15.97
CA VAL A 82 -12.92 -15.25 17.00
C VAL A 82 -12.92 -13.74 16.81
N ALA A 83 -12.60 -13.23 15.62
CA ALA A 83 -12.60 -11.78 15.39
C ALA A 83 -13.97 -11.14 15.67
N ARG A 84 -15.06 -11.82 15.29
CA ARG A 84 -16.43 -11.41 15.59
C ARG A 84 -16.68 -11.35 17.10
N GLU A 85 -16.27 -12.36 17.87
CA GLU A 85 -16.40 -12.39 19.34
C GLU A 85 -15.79 -11.12 19.97
N TYR A 86 -14.58 -10.75 19.56
CA TYR A 86 -13.90 -9.55 20.07
C TYR A 86 -14.56 -8.26 19.60
N LYS A 87 -15.15 -8.24 18.40
CA LYS A 87 -15.88 -7.08 17.87
C LYS A 87 -17.21 -6.87 18.59
N ASP A 88 -17.94 -7.95 18.86
CA ASP A 88 -19.21 -7.94 19.60
C ASP A 88 -19.02 -7.50 21.05
N ARG A 89 -17.83 -7.76 21.63
CA ARG A 89 -17.41 -7.29 22.95
C ARG A 89 -16.72 -5.91 22.94
N GLU A 90 -16.71 -5.23 21.80
CA GLU A 90 -16.12 -3.89 21.60
C GLU A 90 -14.61 -3.77 21.88
N PHE A 91 -13.88 -4.88 21.97
CA PHE A 91 -12.41 -4.86 22.08
C PHE A 91 -11.73 -4.49 20.76
N ILE A 92 -12.36 -4.84 19.64
CA ILE A 92 -11.92 -4.42 18.31
C ILE A 92 -13.06 -3.72 17.59
N HIS A 93 -12.72 -2.92 16.59
CA HIS A 93 -13.66 -2.07 15.88
C HIS A 93 -13.87 -2.51 14.43
N LYS A 94 -12.85 -3.13 13.83
CA LYS A 94 -12.86 -3.51 12.41
C LYS A 94 -12.28 -4.89 12.15
N ILE A 95 -12.82 -5.55 11.15
CA ILE A 95 -12.32 -6.81 10.60
C ILE A 95 -12.02 -6.59 9.13
N ARG A 96 -10.78 -6.91 8.73
CA ARG A 96 -10.30 -6.86 7.34
C ARG A 96 -9.82 -8.24 6.93
N LEU A 97 -10.04 -8.58 5.66
CA LEU A 97 -9.35 -9.69 5.01
C LEU A 97 -8.80 -9.29 3.65
N SER A 98 -7.70 -9.94 3.24
CA SER A 98 -7.14 -9.84 1.89
C SER A 98 -7.36 -11.15 1.13
N THR A 99 -7.81 -11.06 -0.12
CA THR A 99 -8.11 -12.25 -0.93
C THR A 99 -7.87 -12.06 -2.42
N ARG A 100 -8.06 -13.13 -3.19
CA ARG A 100 -8.03 -13.11 -4.64
C ARG A 100 -9.40 -12.66 -5.21
N PRO A 101 -9.42 -11.85 -6.28
CA PRO A 101 -10.63 -11.50 -7.03
C PRO A 101 -11.55 -12.67 -7.39
N ASP A 102 -10.99 -13.75 -7.93
CA ASP A 102 -11.69 -14.98 -8.35
C ASP A 102 -12.26 -15.81 -7.18
N ALA A 103 -11.91 -15.47 -5.94
CA ALA A 103 -12.41 -16.11 -4.73
C ALA A 103 -13.53 -15.30 -4.04
N ILE A 104 -14.25 -14.45 -4.78
CA ILE A 104 -15.37 -13.66 -4.28
C ILE A 104 -16.65 -13.99 -5.05
N ASN A 105 -17.72 -14.26 -4.32
CA ASN A 105 -19.08 -14.43 -4.87
C ASN A 105 -20.13 -14.07 -3.81
N GLY A 106 -21.41 -14.05 -4.19
CA GLY A 106 -22.51 -13.68 -3.30
C GLY A 106 -22.63 -14.56 -2.04
N TYR A 107 -22.39 -15.86 -2.15
CA TYR A 107 -22.41 -16.76 -0.99
C TYR A 107 -21.31 -16.38 0.03
N ILE A 108 -20.12 -16.06 -0.46
CA ILE A 108 -19.00 -15.61 0.37
C ILE A 108 -19.34 -14.30 1.06
N LEU A 109 -19.76 -13.30 0.29
CA LEU A 109 -20.09 -11.98 0.83
C LEU A 109 -21.20 -12.03 1.88
N ASN A 110 -22.20 -12.91 1.71
CA ASN A 110 -23.28 -13.08 2.67
C ASN A 110 -22.74 -13.48 4.06
N TYR A 111 -21.98 -14.56 4.18
CA TYR A 111 -21.46 -14.92 5.50
C TYR A 111 -20.41 -13.92 6.00
N LEU A 112 -19.64 -13.26 5.14
CA LEU A 112 -18.73 -12.20 5.59
C LEU A 112 -19.48 -11.05 6.29
N LYS A 113 -20.71 -10.73 5.85
CA LYS A 113 -21.61 -9.80 6.57
C LYS A 113 -22.05 -10.35 7.92
N GLU A 114 -22.43 -11.62 7.99
CA GLU A 114 -22.82 -12.29 9.25
C GLU A 114 -21.69 -12.22 10.29
N PHE A 115 -20.44 -12.31 9.85
CA PHE A 115 -19.24 -12.15 10.69
C PHE A 115 -18.78 -10.70 10.88
N LYS A 116 -19.58 -9.72 10.42
CA LYS A 116 -19.30 -8.28 10.55
C LYS A 116 -17.96 -7.85 9.97
N VAL A 117 -17.55 -8.44 8.85
CA VAL A 117 -16.38 -7.97 8.09
C VAL A 117 -16.64 -6.57 7.53
N ASP A 118 -15.66 -5.67 7.63
CA ASP A 118 -15.81 -4.28 7.18
C ASP A 118 -15.04 -3.99 5.89
N ILE A 119 -13.90 -4.64 5.71
CA ILE A 119 -12.94 -4.31 4.64
C ILE A 119 -12.50 -5.58 3.91
N ILE A 120 -12.64 -5.57 2.58
CA ILE A 120 -12.12 -6.62 1.71
C ILE A 120 -11.08 -6.00 0.79
N GLU A 121 -9.85 -6.51 0.85
CA GLU A 121 -8.75 -6.09 0.01
C GLU A 121 -8.48 -7.13 -1.09
N LEU A 122 -8.61 -6.71 -2.34
CA LEU A 122 -8.36 -7.53 -3.51
C LEU A 122 -6.89 -7.42 -3.94
N GLY A 123 -6.24 -8.58 -4.10
CA GLY A 123 -4.92 -8.71 -4.71
C GLY A 123 -4.96 -8.52 -6.23
N VAL A 124 -5.27 -7.31 -6.71
CA VAL A 124 -5.44 -6.94 -8.12
C VAL A 124 -4.12 -7.05 -8.91
N GLN A 125 -3.05 -6.48 -8.35
CA GLN A 125 -1.72 -6.37 -8.94
C GLN A 125 -1.65 -5.53 -10.22
N SER A 126 -2.27 -5.98 -11.31
CA SER A 126 -2.35 -5.29 -12.59
C SER A 126 -3.76 -5.40 -13.19
N LEU A 127 -4.14 -4.47 -14.07
CA LEU A 127 -5.38 -4.51 -14.83
C LEU A 127 -5.11 -4.66 -16.34
N ASP A 128 -4.09 -5.47 -16.62
CA ASP A 128 -3.67 -5.96 -17.92
C ASP A 128 -3.54 -7.50 -17.87
N ASP A 129 -4.34 -8.21 -18.67
CA ASP A 129 -4.39 -9.67 -18.64
C ASP A 129 -3.06 -10.33 -19.05
N ASN A 130 -2.28 -9.69 -19.92
CA ASN A 130 -0.98 -10.23 -20.31
C ASN A 130 0.02 -10.14 -19.15
N VAL A 131 0.02 -9.04 -18.41
CA VAL A 131 0.84 -8.90 -17.19
C VAL A 131 0.40 -9.90 -16.12
N LEU A 132 -0.91 -10.06 -15.88
CA LEU A 132 -1.42 -11.05 -14.93
C LEU A 132 -1.04 -12.48 -15.29
N ARG A 133 -1.08 -12.81 -16.59
CA ARG A 133 -0.65 -14.10 -17.13
C ARG A 133 0.84 -14.33 -16.95
N LEU A 134 1.68 -13.37 -17.33
CA LEU A 134 3.14 -13.44 -17.14
C LEU A 134 3.53 -13.51 -15.66
N ALA A 135 2.73 -12.89 -14.79
CA ALA A 135 2.92 -12.94 -13.35
C ALA A 135 2.44 -14.24 -12.70
N GLY A 136 1.75 -15.13 -13.42
CA GLY A 136 1.21 -16.38 -12.89
C GLY A 136 0.10 -16.17 -11.86
N ARG A 137 -0.72 -15.11 -12.00
CA ARG A 137 -1.72 -14.77 -10.98
C ARG A 137 -2.95 -15.69 -10.99
N GLY A 138 -3.39 -16.12 -12.18
CA GLY A 138 -4.49 -17.07 -12.35
C GLY A 138 -5.89 -16.50 -12.18
N HIS A 139 -6.04 -15.17 -12.25
CA HIS A 139 -7.33 -14.49 -12.46
C HIS A 139 -7.18 -13.47 -13.59
N SER A 140 -8.32 -13.00 -14.09
CA SER A 140 -8.44 -12.01 -15.16
C SER A 140 -8.78 -10.62 -14.62
N VAL A 141 -8.67 -9.60 -15.49
CA VAL A 141 -9.21 -8.26 -15.23
C VAL A 141 -10.71 -8.30 -14.94
N ASN A 142 -11.46 -9.14 -15.66
CA ASN A 142 -12.90 -9.29 -15.47
C ASN A 142 -13.26 -9.84 -14.07
N ASP A 143 -12.44 -10.72 -13.49
CA ASP A 143 -12.64 -11.19 -12.12
C ASP A 143 -12.48 -10.04 -11.11
N VAL A 144 -11.51 -9.14 -11.35
CA VAL A 144 -11.32 -7.94 -10.53
C VAL A 144 -12.52 -7.01 -10.61
N GLU A 145 -13.00 -6.73 -11.82
CA GLU A 145 -14.17 -5.85 -12.04
C GLU A 145 -15.41 -6.40 -11.36
N ASN A 146 -15.68 -7.71 -11.54
CA ASN A 146 -16.83 -8.37 -10.93
C ASN A 146 -16.74 -8.41 -9.40
N ALA A 147 -15.59 -8.79 -8.84
CA ALA A 147 -15.40 -8.81 -7.39
C ALA A 147 -15.53 -7.41 -6.79
N SER A 148 -14.94 -6.40 -7.43
CA SER A 148 -15.03 -5.00 -6.98
C SER A 148 -16.48 -4.52 -6.95
N ARG A 149 -17.24 -4.78 -8.02
CA ARG A 149 -18.66 -4.45 -8.11
C ARG A 149 -19.45 -5.10 -6.97
N LEU A 150 -19.32 -6.41 -6.80
CA LEU A 150 -20.03 -7.16 -5.76
C LEU A 150 -19.70 -6.65 -4.34
N ILE A 151 -18.43 -6.40 -4.04
CA ILE A 151 -17.99 -5.88 -2.73
C ILE A 151 -18.63 -4.52 -2.44
N LYS A 152 -18.68 -3.63 -3.43
CA LYS A 152 -19.29 -2.30 -3.28
C LYS A 152 -20.81 -2.36 -3.14
N GLU A 153 -21.49 -3.17 -3.95
CA GLU A 153 -22.95 -3.36 -3.87
C GLU A 153 -23.37 -3.90 -2.50
N GLU A 154 -22.56 -4.79 -1.92
CA GLU A 154 -22.80 -5.36 -0.61
C GLU A 154 -22.44 -4.40 0.55
N GLY A 155 -21.81 -3.25 0.27
CA GLY A 155 -21.55 -2.19 1.25
C GLY A 155 -20.25 -2.33 2.05
N PHE A 156 -19.34 -3.21 1.62
CA PHE A 156 -18.01 -3.32 2.23
C PHE A 156 -17.10 -2.16 1.79
N THR A 157 -16.07 -1.87 2.60
CA THR A 157 -14.95 -1.04 2.15
C THR A 157 -14.09 -1.85 1.18
N LEU A 158 -13.95 -1.38 -0.06
CA LEU A 158 -13.13 -2.02 -1.08
C LEU A 158 -11.68 -1.52 -1.02
N GLY A 159 -10.73 -2.45 -0.94
CA GLY A 159 -9.30 -2.16 -1.06
C GLY A 159 -8.68 -2.76 -2.30
N HIS A 160 -7.87 -2.00 -3.04
CA HIS A 160 -7.07 -2.53 -4.14
C HIS A 160 -5.58 -2.59 -3.77
N GLN A 161 -4.97 -3.76 -3.96
CA GLN A 161 -3.52 -3.92 -3.93
C GLN A 161 -2.98 -3.90 -5.36
N ILE A 162 -2.13 -2.91 -5.68
CA ILE A 162 -1.50 -2.75 -7.00
C ILE A 162 0.00 -2.99 -6.88
N MET A 163 0.58 -3.63 -7.90
CA MET A 163 2.00 -3.95 -7.96
C MET A 163 2.62 -3.47 -9.28
N PRO A 164 3.19 -2.26 -9.34
CA PRO A 164 3.85 -1.79 -10.54
C PRO A 164 5.17 -2.51 -10.83
N GLY A 165 5.49 -2.62 -12.11
CA GLY A 165 6.77 -3.16 -12.59
C GLY A 165 6.86 -4.68 -12.56
N LEU A 166 5.74 -5.39 -12.67
CA LEU A 166 5.73 -6.84 -12.88
C LEU A 166 6.27 -7.21 -14.28
N PRO A 167 6.59 -8.48 -14.54
CA PRO A 167 6.97 -8.93 -15.88
C PRO A 167 5.92 -8.55 -16.92
N GLY A 168 6.35 -7.84 -17.97
CA GLY A 168 5.47 -7.31 -19.02
C GLY A 168 4.93 -5.90 -18.75
N ASP A 169 5.09 -5.35 -17.54
CA ASP A 169 4.67 -3.97 -17.27
C ASP A 169 5.59 -2.94 -17.94
N THR A 170 4.97 -1.83 -18.31
CA THR A 170 5.63 -0.56 -18.57
C THR A 170 5.01 0.51 -17.68
N LYS A 171 5.65 1.68 -17.58
CA LYS A 171 5.09 2.83 -16.87
C LYS A 171 3.71 3.20 -17.40
N GLU A 172 3.50 3.05 -18.70
CA GLU A 172 2.25 3.38 -19.36
C GLU A 172 1.16 2.40 -18.94
N ILE A 173 1.45 1.09 -18.93
CA ILE A 173 0.53 0.04 -18.46
C ILE A 173 0.19 0.25 -16.97
N ASP A 174 1.20 0.50 -16.15
CA ASP A 174 1.05 0.83 -14.73
C ASP A 174 0.06 1.97 -14.48
N LEU A 175 0.18 3.05 -15.27
CA LEU A 175 -0.72 4.20 -15.14
C LEU A 175 -2.13 3.92 -15.68
N VAL A 176 -2.25 3.08 -16.71
CA VAL A 176 -3.56 2.59 -17.18
C VAL A 176 -4.23 1.75 -16.09
N THR A 177 -3.48 0.87 -15.43
CA THR A 177 -3.95 0.09 -14.28
C THR A 177 -4.52 0.98 -13.18
N ILE A 178 -3.85 2.08 -12.82
CA ILE A 178 -4.41 3.00 -11.81
C ILE A 178 -5.69 3.67 -12.27
N LYS A 179 -5.79 4.07 -13.55
CA LYS A 179 -7.02 4.68 -14.09
C LYS A 179 -8.20 3.72 -14.02
N LYS A 180 -8.04 2.48 -14.49
CA LYS A 180 -9.06 1.42 -14.40
C LYS A 180 -9.41 1.11 -12.94
N SER A 181 -8.40 1.04 -12.06
CA SER A 181 -8.61 0.86 -10.61
C SER A 181 -9.52 1.95 -10.04
N ILE A 182 -9.29 3.22 -10.40
CA ILE A 182 -10.12 4.35 -9.94
C ILE A 182 -11.56 4.24 -10.43
N GLU A 183 -11.79 3.77 -11.65
CA GLU A 183 -13.14 3.58 -12.22
C GLU A 183 -13.98 2.59 -11.40
N MET A 184 -13.33 1.59 -10.78
CA MET A 184 -13.94 0.64 -9.85
C MET A 184 -14.19 1.20 -8.44
N LYS A 185 -13.80 2.46 -8.18
CA LYS A 185 -14.07 3.21 -6.93
C LYS A 185 -13.65 2.51 -5.63
N PRO A 186 -12.40 2.01 -5.52
CA PRO A 186 -11.88 1.50 -4.26
C PRO A 186 -11.83 2.62 -3.22
N ASP A 187 -12.10 2.29 -1.97
CA ASP A 187 -12.05 3.23 -0.86
C ASP A 187 -10.59 3.41 -0.37
N ILE A 188 -9.80 2.33 -0.46
CA ILE A 188 -8.39 2.31 -0.06
C ILE A 188 -7.54 1.63 -1.14
N ALA A 189 -6.26 2.00 -1.19
CA ALA A 189 -5.30 1.37 -2.09
C ALA A 189 -3.93 1.12 -1.43
N ARG A 190 -3.20 0.14 -1.96
CA ARG A 190 -1.81 -0.14 -1.66
C ARG A 190 -1.01 -0.20 -2.96
N ILE A 191 0.21 0.33 -2.92
CA ILE A 191 1.12 0.34 -4.07
C ILE A 191 2.41 -0.37 -3.64
N TYR A 192 2.74 -1.48 -4.29
CA TYR A 192 3.91 -2.30 -3.98
C TYR A 192 4.73 -2.54 -5.24
N PRO A 193 5.72 -1.69 -5.55
CA PRO A 193 6.62 -1.95 -6.66
C PRO A 193 7.22 -3.36 -6.55
N ALA A 194 7.21 -4.09 -7.66
CA ALA A 194 7.69 -5.46 -7.71
C ALA A 194 9.15 -5.55 -7.27
N LEU A 195 9.45 -6.53 -6.42
CA LEU A 195 10.81 -6.88 -5.99
C LEU A 195 11.11 -8.30 -6.44
N VAL A 196 12.37 -8.54 -6.80
CA VAL A 196 12.88 -9.89 -7.00
C VAL A 196 13.20 -10.46 -5.62
N ILE A 197 12.43 -11.45 -5.21
CA ILE A 197 12.60 -12.14 -3.93
C ILE A 197 13.30 -13.48 -4.16
N LYS A 198 14.15 -13.87 -3.21
CA LYS A 198 14.90 -15.12 -3.24
C LYS A 198 13.96 -16.34 -3.31
N ASP A 199 14.42 -17.34 -4.05
CA ASP A 199 13.79 -18.62 -4.34
C ASP A 199 12.38 -18.43 -4.94
N THR A 200 12.23 -17.47 -5.86
CA THR A 200 11.01 -17.25 -6.63
C THR A 200 11.24 -17.46 -8.12
N PRO A 201 10.21 -17.78 -8.93
CA PRO A 201 10.35 -17.82 -10.38
C PRO A 201 10.86 -16.48 -10.96
N MET A 202 10.52 -15.35 -10.35
CA MET A 202 11.01 -14.02 -10.76
C MET A 202 12.52 -13.86 -10.55
N GLU A 203 13.12 -14.51 -9.54
CA GLU A 203 14.58 -14.57 -9.39
C GLU A 203 15.22 -15.35 -10.54
N ILE A 204 14.62 -16.48 -10.95
CA ILE A 204 15.12 -17.25 -12.09
C ILE A 204 15.07 -16.41 -13.37
N MET A 205 13.95 -15.72 -13.62
CA MET A 205 13.81 -14.79 -14.76
C MET A 205 14.84 -13.66 -14.71
N TYR A 206 15.09 -13.10 -13.53
CA TYR A 206 16.09 -12.04 -13.33
C TYR A 206 17.51 -12.54 -13.63
N ASN A 207 17.89 -13.69 -13.09
CA ASN A 207 19.21 -14.29 -13.29
C ASN A 207 19.47 -14.70 -14.76
N ARG A 208 18.41 -14.98 -15.53
CA ARG A 208 18.48 -15.22 -16.98
C ARG A 208 18.45 -13.95 -17.83
N GLY A 209 18.24 -12.78 -17.22
CA GLY A 209 18.09 -11.51 -17.94
C GLY A 209 16.74 -11.33 -18.65
N GLU A 210 15.78 -12.22 -18.40
CA GLU A 210 14.43 -12.19 -18.98
C GLU A 210 13.52 -11.17 -18.27
N TYR A 211 13.83 -10.81 -17.03
CA TYR A 211 13.15 -9.77 -16.26
C TYR A 211 14.13 -8.77 -15.68
N LYS A 212 13.80 -7.48 -15.78
CA LYS A 212 14.54 -6.40 -15.16
C LYS A 212 13.60 -5.58 -14.28
N PRO A 213 13.77 -5.60 -12.95
CA PRO A 213 12.94 -4.79 -12.07
C PRO A 213 13.23 -3.30 -12.28
N TYR A 214 12.30 -2.46 -11.85
CA TYR A 214 12.52 -1.01 -11.85
C TYR A 214 13.73 -0.62 -10.99
N SER A 215 14.43 0.43 -11.42
CA SER A 215 15.33 1.13 -10.52
C SER A 215 14.53 1.83 -9.42
N LEU A 216 15.17 2.11 -8.29
CA LEU A 216 14.55 2.87 -7.20
C LEU A 216 14.00 4.22 -7.69
N GLU A 217 14.76 4.94 -8.53
CA GLU A 217 14.32 6.22 -9.10
C GLU A 217 13.07 6.06 -9.97
N MET A 218 13.04 5.05 -10.83
CA MET A 218 11.89 4.80 -11.69
C MET A 218 10.65 4.40 -10.88
N ALA A 219 10.81 3.51 -9.91
CA ALA A 219 9.72 3.08 -9.04
C ALA A 219 9.15 4.24 -8.22
N VAL A 220 9.99 5.14 -7.70
CA VAL A 220 9.55 6.36 -7.02
C VAL A 220 8.76 7.26 -7.98
N LYS A 221 9.26 7.46 -9.21
CA LYS A 221 8.59 8.28 -10.22
C LYS A 221 7.22 7.71 -10.60
N VAL A 222 7.12 6.41 -10.87
CA VAL A 222 5.85 5.75 -11.19
C VAL A 222 4.89 5.84 -10.00
N SER A 223 5.34 5.43 -8.81
CA SER A 223 4.50 5.44 -7.59
C SER A 223 4.03 6.84 -7.22
N ARG A 224 4.81 7.89 -7.52
CA ARG A 224 4.41 9.30 -7.35
C ARG A 224 3.22 9.66 -8.24
N GLU A 225 3.27 9.30 -9.52
CA GLU A 225 2.15 9.55 -10.44
C GLU A 225 0.91 8.74 -10.03
N MET A 226 1.09 7.48 -9.60
CA MET A 226 -0.01 6.66 -9.07
C MET A 226 -0.64 7.28 -7.82
N LEU A 227 0.18 7.70 -6.85
CA LEU A 227 -0.29 8.37 -5.63
C LEU A 227 -1.02 9.68 -5.95
N LYS A 228 -0.52 10.44 -6.92
CA LYS A 228 -1.18 11.66 -7.39
C LYS A 228 -2.59 11.36 -7.92
N LEU A 229 -2.72 10.38 -8.82
CA LEU A 229 -4.01 9.99 -9.40
C LEU A 229 -5.01 9.50 -8.34
N TYR A 230 -4.57 8.64 -7.41
CA TYR A 230 -5.44 8.21 -6.31
C TYR A 230 -5.87 9.36 -5.39
N ASN A 231 -4.96 10.29 -5.08
CA ASN A 231 -5.29 11.47 -4.27
C ASN A 231 -6.32 12.37 -4.97
N GLU A 232 -6.19 12.58 -6.28
CA GLU A 232 -7.14 13.34 -7.10
C GLU A 232 -8.53 12.67 -7.12
N ALA A 233 -8.55 11.33 -7.19
CA ALA A 233 -9.76 10.51 -7.09
C ALA A 233 -10.29 10.33 -5.65
N LYS A 234 -9.63 10.92 -4.63
CA LYS A 234 -9.97 10.80 -3.20
C LYS A 234 -9.91 9.35 -2.66
N VAL A 235 -9.14 8.47 -3.30
CA VAL A 235 -8.85 7.12 -2.81
C VAL A 235 -7.74 7.18 -1.75
N LYS A 236 -7.95 6.56 -0.58
CA LYS A 236 -6.97 6.61 0.50
C LYS A 236 -5.85 5.59 0.27
N VAL A 237 -4.67 6.05 -0.14
CA VAL A 237 -3.47 5.19 -0.22
C VAL A 237 -2.91 4.92 1.18
N ILE A 238 -3.13 3.71 1.68
CA ILE A 238 -2.76 3.31 3.06
C ILE A 238 -1.33 2.78 3.15
N ARG A 239 -0.75 2.27 2.06
CA ARG A 239 0.64 1.78 2.01
C ARG A 239 1.27 2.04 0.64
N ILE A 240 2.55 2.42 0.65
CA ILE A 240 3.41 2.50 -0.54
C ILE A 240 4.76 1.88 -0.17
N GLY A 241 5.21 0.92 -0.97
CA GLY A 241 6.39 0.11 -0.68
C GLY A 241 6.10 -1.01 0.33
N LEU A 242 6.97 -2.01 0.33
CA LEU A 242 6.88 -3.16 1.23
C LEU A 242 7.30 -2.79 2.65
N GLN A 243 6.70 -3.46 3.64
CA GLN A 243 7.16 -3.34 5.02
C GLN A 243 8.45 -4.15 5.16
N PRO A 244 9.54 -3.55 5.67
CA PRO A 244 10.69 -4.33 6.10
C PRO A 244 10.25 -5.28 7.21
N THR A 245 10.42 -6.58 7.00
CA THR A 245 10.35 -7.60 8.05
C THR A 245 11.75 -8.14 8.28
N ASP A 246 11.97 -8.89 9.36
CA ASP A 246 13.27 -9.51 9.61
C ASP A 246 13.72 -10.46 8.47
N THR A 247 12.77 -10.89 7.64
CA THR A 247 12.96 -11.68 6.42
C THR A 247 13.11 -10.79 5.17
N ILE A 248 12.20 -9.84 4.94
CA ILE A 248 12.19 -8.97 3.75
C ILE A 248 13.03 -7.70 4.02
N ALA A 249 14.34 -7.85 3.88
CA ALA A 249 15.31 -6.75 3.90
C ALA A 249 16.36 -6.90 2.79
N GLU A 250 16.98 -5.78 2.40
CA GLU A 250 18.11 -5.74 1.46
C GLU A 250 19.27 -6.58 1.99
N GLY A 251 19.81 -7.47 1.16
CA GLY A 251 20.88 -8.40 1.55
C GLY A 251 20.41 -9.67 2.28
N LYS A 252 19.08 -9.86 2.46
CA LYS A 252 18.48 -11.12 2.91
C LYS A 252 17.67 -11.75 1.79
N ASP A 253 16.36 -11.48 1.76
CA ASP A 253 15.44 -12.09 0.81
C ASP A 253 15.23 -11.25 -0.45
N VAL A 254 15.58 -9.96 -0.43
CA VAL A 254 15.47 -9.11 -1.62
C VAL A 254 16.75 -9.25 -2.45
N VAL A 255 16.62 -9.87 -3.62
CA VAL A 255 17.71 -10.11 -4.58
C VAL A 255 17.94 -8.89 -5.45
N ALA A 256 16.86 -8.26 -5.94
CA ALA A 256 16.93 -7.07 -6.78
C ALA A 256 15.63 -6.26 -6.75
N GLY A 257 15.69 -5.02 -7.24
CA GLY A 257 14.55 -4.13 -7.42
C GLY A 257 14.51 -2.94 -6.45
N PRO A 258 13.44 -2.13 -6.50
CA PRO A 258 13.37 -0.83 -5.86
C PRO A 258 13.04 -0.89 -4.35
N PHE A 259 13.82 -1.64 -3.56
CA PHE A 259 13.62 -1.70 -2.11
C PHE A 259 14.17 -0.44 -1.43
N HIS A 260 13.38 0.12 -0.51
CA HIS A 260 13.85 1.14 0.41
C HIS A 260 12.95 1.13 1.67
N PRO A 261 13.50 1.14 2.89
CA PRO A 261 12.69 1.03 4.12
C PRO A 261 11.70 2.19 4.30
N ALA A 262 12.06 3.39 3.81
CA ALA A 262 11.21 4.58 3.81
C ALA A 262 10.68 4.92 2.40
N PHE A 263 10.39 3.93 1.56
CA PHE A 263 9.98 4.16 0.15
C PHE A 263 8.81 5.15 0.01
N ARG A 264 7.80 5.10 0.91
CA ARG A 264 6.70 6.08 0.94
C ARG A 264 7.20 7.52 1.10
N GLU A 265 8.21 7.76 1.95
CA GLU A 265 8.76 9.10 2.13
C GLU A 265 9.45 9.61 0.87
N LEU A 266 10.14 8.73 0.12
CA LEU A 266 10.73 9.09 -1.17
C LEU A 266 9.65 9.54 -2.17
N VAL A 267 8.56 8.78 -2.23
CA VAL A 267 7.42 9.09 -3.11
C VAL A 267 6.74 10.40 -2.72
N GLU A 268 6.47 10.61 -1.43
CA GLU A 268 5.86 11.84 -0.92
C GLU A 268 6.78 13.06 -1.09
N GLY A 269 8.08 12.92 -0.82
CA GLY A 269 9.07 13.99 -1.02
C GLY A 269 9.22 14.39 -2.50
N SER A 270 9.28 13.39 -3.39
CA SER A 270 9.25 13.61 -4.84
C SER A 270 7.96 14.28 -5.31
N LEU A 271 6.80 13.90 -4.76
CA LEU A 271 5.50 14.50 -5.07
C LEU A 271 5.42 15.97 -4.63
N ILE A 272 5.89 16.29 -3.42
CA ILE A 272 5.90 17.67 -2.91
C ILE A 272 6.72 18.56 -3.86
N CYS A 273 7.95 18.18 -4.15
CA CYS A 273 8.84 18.97 -5.01
C CYS A 273 8.28 19.15 -6.43
N GLU A 274 7.72 18.09 -7.02
CA GLU A 274 7.08 18.13 -8.33
C GLU A 274 5.87 19.08 -8.37
N ASN A 275 5.03 19.03 -7.33
CA ASN A 275 3.84 19.89 -7.24
C ASN A 275 4.21 21.37 -7.11
N ILE A 276 5.27 21.69 -6.37
CA ILE A 276 5.77 23.07 -6.25
C ILE A 276 6.34 23.52 -7.59
N LYS A 277 7.18 22.68 -8.23
CA LYS A 277 7.76 22.97 -9.55
C LYS A 277 6.69 23.27 -10.62
N LYS A 278 5.59 22.53 -10.64
CA LYS A 278 4.49 22.73 -11.60
C LYS A 278 3.67 23.99 -11.37
N LYS A 279 3.63 24.50 -10.14
CA LYS A 279 2.76 25.62 -9.76
C LYS A 279 3.50 26.96 -9.67
N ILE A 280 4.82 26.93 -9.47
CA ILE A 280 5.59 28.13 -9.11
C ILE A 280 6.76 28.35 -10.06
N ASN A 281 6.87 29.56 -10.60
CA ASN A 281 7.97 29.98 -11.45
C ASN A 281 9.33 29.76 -10.76
N GLU A 282 10.32 29.29 -11.51
CA GLU A 282 11.67 28.98 -11.03
C GLU A 282 12.50 30.20 -10.63
N LYS A 283 12.13 31.40 -11.12
CA LYS A 283 12.82 32.67 -10.85
C LYS A 283 12.38 33.33 -9.55
N SER A 284 11.21 32.99 -9.03
CA SER A 284 10.67 33.62 -7.83
C SER A 284 11.25 33.03 -6.56
N ASP A 285 11.53 33.90 -5.60
CA ASP A 285 11.82 33.51 -4.22
C ASP A 285 10.56 32.95 -3.57
N ILE A 286 10.68 31.90 -2.76
CA ILE A 286 9.52 31.21 -2.16
C ILE A 286 9.74 30.85 -0.68
N ILE A 287 8.64 30.80 0.07
CA ILE A 287 8.58 30.22 1.42
C ILE A 287 7.70 28.97 1.38
N ILE A 288 8.28 27.83 1.73
CA ILE A 288 7.58 26.56 1.92
C ILE A 288 7.22 26.45 3.40
N GLU A 289 5.94 26.52 3.73
CA GLU A 289 5.43 26.25 5.07
C GLU A 289 4.89 24.81 5.14
N ILE A 290 5.40 24.02 6.10
CA ILE A 290 5.03 22.61 6.30
C ILE A 290 4.83 22.32 7.78
N ASN A 291 3.99 21.35 8.12
CA ASN A 291 3.85 20.90 9.52
C ASN A 291 5.19 20.30 10.02
N SER A 292 5.57 20.55 11.28
CA SER A 292 6.81 20.02 11.85
C SER A 292 6.90 18.48 11.77
N LYS A 293 5.78 17.79 11.89
CA LYS A 293 5.70 16.32 11.82
C LYS A 293 5.79 15.75 10.40
N ASP A 294 5.80 16.60 9.38
CA ASP A 294 5.90 16.20 7.97
C ASP A 294 7.17 16.76 7.30
N VAL A 295 7.99 17.55 8.00
CA VAL A 295 9.22 18.15 7.45
C VAL A 295 10.23 17.11 6.98
N SER A 296 10.28 15.94 7.64
CA SER A 296 11.15 14.82 7.24
C SER A 296 10.86 14.34 5.82
N LYS A 297 9.61 14.44 5.35
CA LYS A 297 9.20 14.06 4.00
C LYS A 297 9.81 14.97 2.94
N LEU A 298 9.90 16.27 3.21
CA LEU A 298 10.55 17.24 2.33
C LEU A 298 12.06 16.99 2.26
N TYR A 299 12.67 16.62 3.38
CA TYR A 299 14.11 16.40 3.51
C TYR A 299 14.53 14.92 3.44
N CYS A 300 13.65 14.06 2.91
CA CYS A 300 13.90 12.63 2.83
C CYS A 300 15.15 12.32 1.98
N ASN A 301 15.76 11.16 2.26
CA ASN A 301 16.95 10.65 1.57
C ASN A 301 18.06 11.69 1.39
N LYS A 302 18.58 12.24 2.50
CA LYS A 302 19.62 13.27 2.49
C LYS A 302 19.23 14.49 1.63
N LYS A 303 17.95 14.86 1.64
CA LYS A 303 17.37 15.97 0.87
C LYS A 303 17.51 15.82 -0.66
N GLN A 304 17.68 14.61 -1.20
CA GLN A 304 17.92 14.41 -2.64
C GLN A 304 16.91 15.14 -3.53
N TYR A 305 15.61 14.95 -3.30
CA TYR A 305 14.57 15.59 -4.12
C TYR A 305 14.51 17.11 -3.91
N PHE A 306 14.69 17.56 -2.66
CA PHE A 306 14.70 18.98 -2.33
C PHE A 306 15.92 19.71 -2.93
N ASN A 307 17.10 19.10 -2.90
CA ASN A 307 18.32 19.65 -3.49
C ASN A 307 18.19 19.72 -5.01
N LYS A 308 17.73 18.64 -5.67
CA LYS A 308 17.45 18.66 -7.11
C LYS A 308 16.39 19.70 -7.48
N PHE A 309 15.38 19.90 -6.64
CA PHE A 309 14.40 20.96 -6.81
C PHE A 309 15.02 22.37 -6.70
N LYS A 310 15.92 22.57 -5.74
CA LYS A 310 16.62 23.85 -5.52
C LYS A 310 17.63 24.15 -6.64
N GLU A 311 18.40 23.17 -7.09
CA GLU A 311 19.40 23.31 -8.16
C GLU A 311 18.77 23.74 -9.49
N ASN A 312 17.53 23.32 -9.75
CA ASN A 312 16.77 23.69 -10.94
C ASN A 312 16.02 25.02 -10.79
N ARG A 313 16.38 25.88 -9.83
CA ARG A 313 15.72 27.17 -9.58
C ARG A 313 16.74 28.29 -9.43
N HIS A 314 16.34 29.48 -9.87
CA HIS A 314 17.13 30.70 -9.69
C HIS A 314 16.70 31.46 -8.42
N GLY A 315 15.41 31.42 -8.08
CA GLY A 315 14.89 32.04 -6.85
C GLY A 315 15.26 31.26 -5.60
N LYS A 316 15.46 31.98 -4.49
CA LYS A 316 15.77 31.42 -3.17
C LYS A 316 14.58 30.65 -2.60
N VAL A 317 14.88 29.61 -1.84
CA VAL A 317 13.87 28.75 -1.19
C VAL A 317 14.07 28.79 0.31
N TYR A 318 13.08 29.30 1.03
CA TYR A 318 13.02 29.28 2.48
C TYR A 318 12.04 28.21 2.94
N VAL A 319 12.34 27.54 4.05
CA VAL A 319 11.45 26.51 4.62
C VAL A 319 11.13 26.88 6.06
N LYS A 320 9.84 26.86 6.42
CA LYS A 320 9.35 27.16 7.75
C LYS A 320 8.44 26.03 8.23
N THR A 321 8.63 25.62 9.48
CA THR A 321 7.71 24.69 10.14
C THR A 321 6.57 25.46 10.80
N VAL A 322 5.32 25.06 10.54
CA VAL A 322 4.11 25.71 11.06
C VAL A 322 3.10 24.64 11.47
N ASP A 323 2.96 24.39 12.77
CA ASP A 323 2.09 23.32 13.31
C ASP A 323 0.60 23.56 13.07
N LYS A 324 0.20 24.80 12.79
CA LYS A 324 -1.17 25.14 12.37
C LYS A 324 -1.52 24.58 10.99
N ILE A 325 -0.54 24.22 10.15
CA ILE A 325 -0.80 23.58 8.86
C ILE A 325 -1.22 22.13 9.12
N LYS A 326 -2.37 21.74 8.57
CA LYS A 326 -2.85 20.36 8.65
C LYS A 326 -1.83 19.40 8.03
N ARG A 327 -1.58 18.27 8.69
CA ARG A 327 -0.70 17.22 8.17
C ARG A 327 -1.06 16.80 6.73
N GLY A 328 -0.04 16.52 5.93
CA GLY A 328 -0.17 16.18 4.51
C GLY A 328 -0.45 17.38 3.60
N ARG A 329 -0.43 18.62 4.13
CA ARG A 329 -0.52 19.84 3.32
C ARG A 329 0.78 20.63 3.38
N VAL A 330 1.09 21.28 2.27
CA VAL A 330 2.20 22.21 2.13
C VAL A 330 1.62 23.52 1.61
N ARG A 331 1.97 24.63 2.25
CA ARG A 331 1.66 25.97 1.72
C ARG A 331 2.93 26.54 1.11
N VAL A 332 2.82 27.14 -0.06
CA VAL A 332 3.93 27.85 -0.70
C VAL A 332 3.51 29.29 -0.93
N THR A 333 4.32 30.22 -0.46
CA THR A 333 4.18 31.65 -0.69
C THR A 333 5.26 32.11 -1.65
N VAL A 334 4.88 32.88 -2.68
CA VAL A 334 5.82 33.53 -3.60
C VAL A 334 6.17 34.92 -3.05
N ILE A 335 7.45 35.24 -3.00
CA ILE A 335 7.93 36.56 -2.53
C ILE A 335 8.04 37.47 -3.74
N GLU A 336 7.25 38.55 -3.76
CA GLU A 336 7.24 39.52 -4.86
C GLU A 336 8.23 40.67 -4.66
N LYS A 337 8.45 41.09 -3.39
CA LYS A 337 9.35 42.19 -3.04
C LYS A 337 10.02 41.94 -1.70
N VAL A 338 11.30 42.27 -1.61
CA VAL A 338 12.05 42.35 -0.35
C VAL A 338 12.57 43.78 -0.23
N GLU A 339 12.22 44.45 0.87
CA GLU A 339 12.68 45.81 1.17
C GLU A 339 13.50 45.79 2.47
N GLU A 340 14.64 46.46 2.44
CA GLU A 340 15.47 46.67 3.63
C GLU A 340 15.42 48.16 3.98
N PHE A 341 15.16 48.47 5.25
CA PHE A 341 15.14 49.84 5.75
C PHE A 341 16.11 49.97 6.90
N LYS A 342 16.79 51.11 6.97
CA LYS A 342 17.64 51.47 8.09
C LYS A 342 16.74 51.99 9.22
N ILE A 343 16.91 51.43 10.42
CA ILE A 343 16.21 51.86 11.65
C ILE A 343 16.70 53.24 12.07
#